data_AF-A0A8T7L820-F1
#
_entry.id   AF-A0A8T7L820-F1
#
_cell.length_a   1.000
_cell.length_b   1.000
_cell.length_c   1.000
_cell.angle_alpha   90.00
_cell.angle_beta   90.00
_cell.angle_gamma   90.00
#
_symmetry.space_group_name_H-M   'P 1'
#
loop_
_entity.id
_entity.type
_entity.pdbx_description
1 polymer ?
#
loop_
_entity_poly.entity_id
_entity_poly.type
_entity_poly.pdbx_seq_one_letter_code
_entity_poly.pdbx_strand_id
1 'polypeptide(L)' 'MAAERVGDMTLNELHDLIEAVVTRRLLAMQSPQTTRSVKEINESIRRNRRPPRPGTPSTLELLREDRDR' A
#
# COMPACT_ATOMS: atom_id res chain seq x y z
N MET A 1 -4.87 15.81 -36.01
CA MET A 1 -5.67 14.60 -36.34
C MET A 1 -5.29 13.57 -35.30
N ALA A 2 -6.26 12.95 -34.62
CA ALA A 2 -5.92 11.90 -33.66
C ALA A 2 -5.45 10.66 -34.44
N ALA A 3 -4.23 10.20 -34.18
CA ALA A 3 -3.68 8.99 -34.81
C ALA A 3 -4.46 7.75 -34.34
N GLU A 4 -4.98 6.97 -35.30
CA GLU A 4 -5.77 5.77 -35.01
C GLU A 4 -4.88 4.55 -34.67
N ARG A 5 -3.63 4.53 -35.18
CA ARG A 5 -2.64 3.47 -34.91
C ARG A 5 -1.36 4.06 -34.32
N VAL A 6 -0.67 3.28 -33.50
CA VAL A 6 0.62 3.67 -32.89
C VAL A 6 1.69 3.99 -33.94
N GLY A 7 1.66 3.28 -35.08
CA GLY A 7 2.60 3.53 -36.19
C GLY A 7 2.40 4.88 -36.89
N ASP A 8 1.26 5.54 -36.68
CA ASP A 8 0.96 6.85 -37.27
C ASP A 8 1.34 8.00 -36.31
N MET A 9 1.82 7.68 -35.10
CA MET A 9 2.24 8.68 -34.12
C MET A 9 3.63 9.20 -34.44
N THR A 10 3.80 10.50 -34.29
CA THR A 10 5.12 11.11 -34.18
C THR A 10 5.80 10.67 -32.87
N LEU A 11 7.13 10.80 -32.82
CA LEU A 11 7.89 10.48 -31.60
C LEU A 11 7.42 11.28 -30.38
N ASN A 12 7.00 12.54 -30.59
CA ASN A 12 6.50 13.39 -29.52
C ASN A 12 5.14 12.88 -29.01
N GLU A 13 4.22 12.52 -29.90
CA GLU A 13 2.92 11.95 -29.50
C GLU A 13 3.08 10.61 -28.76
N LEU A 14 4.04 9.80 -29.18
CA LEU A 14 4.36 8.55 -28.47
C LEU A 14 4.95 8.84 -27.09
N HIS A 15 5.83 9.83 -26.96
CA HIS A 15 6.39 10.25 -25.68
C HIS A 15 5.30 10.73 -24.72
N ASP A 16 4.42 11.60 -25.19
CA ASP A 16 3.29 12.14 -24.41
C ASP A 16 2.34 11.02 -23.96
N LEU A 17 2.08 10.03 -24.82
CA LEU A 17 1.27 8.87 -24.48
C LEU A 17 1.92 8.04 -23.36
N ILE A 18 3.22 7.78 -23.45
CA ILE A 18 3.97 7.03 -22.43
C ILE A 18 3.92 7.78 -21.10
N GLU A 19 4.19 9.08 -21.11
CA GLU A 19 4.18 9.92 -19.91
C GLU A 19 2.81 9.94 -19.25
N ALA A 20 1.73 10.05 -20.04
CA ALA A 20 0.36 9.99 -19.54
C ALA A 20 0.04 8.64 -18.88
N VAL A 21 0.47 7.52 -19.49
CA VAL A 21 0.26 6.16 -18.95
C VAL A 21 1.04 5.96 -17.66
N VAL A 22 2.30 6.39 -17.61
CA VAL A 22 3.15 6.29 -16.41
C VAL A 22 2.56 7.13 -15.28
N THR A 23 2.19 8.39 -15.55
CA THR A 23 1.56 9.29 -14.57
C THR A 23 0.28 8.69 -14.02
N ARG A 24 -0.58 8.15 -14.89
CA ARG A 24 -1.83 7.50 -14.47
C ARG A 24 -1.56 6.30 -13.54
N ARG A 25 -0.55 5.48 -13.85
CA ARG A 25 -0.17 4.35 -12.99
C ARG A 25 0.40 4.82 -11.65
N LEU A 26 1.25 5.84 -11.65
CA LEU A 26 1.80 6.41 -10.41
C LEU A 26 0.70 6.98 -9.51
N LEU A 27 -0.27 7.70 -10.07
CA LEU A 27 -1.43 8.20 -9.33
C LEU A 27 -2.29 7.08 -8.77
N ALA A 28 -2.49 5.98 -9.52
CA ALA A 28 -3.21 4.82 -9.04
C ALA A 28 -2.46 4.05 -7.93
N MET A 29 -1.12 4.12 -7.93
CA MET A 29 -0.26 3.51 -6.91
C MET A 29 -0.07 4.38 -5.67
N GLN A 30 -0.42 5.67 -5.72
CA GLN A 30 -0.50 6.48 -4.51
C GLN A 30 -1.63 5.92 -3.66
N SER A 31 -1.26 5.12 -2.66
CA SER A 31 -2.18 4.64 -1.62
C SER A 31 -3.02 5.81 -1.12
N PRO A 32 -4.33 5.63 -0.88
CA PRO A 32 -5.15 6.69 -0.33
C PRO A 32 -4.49 7.19 0.96
N GLN A 33 -4.00 8.43 0.92
CA GLN A 33 -3.44 9.10 2.08
C GLN A 33 -4.58 9.18 3.09
N THR A 34 -4.46 8.44 4.20
CA THR A 34 -5.45 8.49 5.27
C THR A 34 -5.48 9.93 5.79
N THR A 35 -6.66 10.55 5.84
CA THR A 35 -6.83 11.88 6.44
C THR A 35 -6.65 11.84 7.95
N ARG A 36 -6.72 10.66 8.56
CA ARG A 36 -6.52 10.44 9.99
C ARG A 36 -5.09 10.75 10.39
N SER A 37 -4.94 11.55 11.44
CA SER A 37 -3.69 11.77 12.13
C SER A 37 -3.17 10.48 12.77
N VAL A 38 -1.85 10.41 13.00
CA VAL A 38 -1.21 9.28 13.71
C VAL A 38 -1.85 9.05 15.09
N LYS A 39 -2.28 10.11 15.77
CA LYS A 39 -2.95 10.03 17.07
C LYS A 39 -4.28 9.28 16.97
N GLU A 40 -5.12 9.63 15.99
CA GLU A 40 -6.42 8.97 15.77
C GLU A 40 -6.26 7.50 15.37
N ILE A 41 -5.24 7.18 14.57
CA ILE A 41 -4.92 5.79 14.21
C ILE A 41 -4.55 5.01 15.46
N ASN A 42 -3.65 5.53 16.28
CA ASN A 42 -3.23 4.86 17.52
C ASN A 42 -4.38 4.70 18.52
N GLU A 43 -5.26 5.69 18.63
CA GLU A 43 -6.44 5.59 19.47
C GLU A 43 -7.43 4.53 18.95
N SER A 44 -7.64 4.48 17.63
CA SER A 44 -8.45 3.44 16.98
C SER A 44 -7.90 2.04 17.24
N ILE A 45 -6.57 1.86 17.11
CA ILE A 45 -5.90 0.59 17.42
C ILE A 45 -6.16 0.21 18.87
N ARG A 46 -5.95 1.12 19.83
CA ARG A 46 -6.19 0.85 21.26
C ARG A 46 -7.62 0.44 21.55
N ARG A 47 -8.59 1.15 20.97
CA ARG A 47 -10.03 0.89 21.16
C ARG A 47 -10.45 -0.48 20.63
N ASN A 48 -9.87 -0.90 19.50
CA ASN A 48 -10.22 -2.15 18.83
C ASN A 48 -9.31 -3.32 19.22
N ARG A 49 -8.25 -3.08 20.00
CA ARG A 49 -7.34 -4.13 20.45
C ARG A 49 -8.05 -5.04 21.45
N ARG A 50 -8.37 -6.26 21.04
CA ARG A 50 -8.78 -7.31 21.97
C ARG A 50 -7.54 -7.83 22.70
N PRO A 51 -7.51 -7.80 24.04
CA PRO A 51 -6.42 -8.44 24.77
C PRO A 51 -6.43 -9.95 24.49
N PRO A 52 -5.26 -10.61 24.47
CA PRO A 52 -5.20 -12.07 24.40
C PRO A 52 -5.93 -12.67 25.60
N ARG A 53 -6.49 -13.87 25.44
CA ARG A 53 -7.12 -14.59 26.54
C ARG A 53 -6.07 -14.86 27.64
N PRO A 54 -6.44 -14.83 28.94
CA PRO A 54 -5.53 -15.21 30.01
C PRO A 54 -4.88 -16.57 29.72
N GLY A 55 -3.57 -16.68 29.94
CA GLY A 55 -2.80 -17.91 29.68
C GLY A 55 -2.41 -18.15 28.21
N THR A 56 -2.77 -17.27 27.27
CA THR A 56 -2.22 -17.33 25.91
C THR A 56 -0.72 -16.99 25.94
N PRO A 57 0.18 -17.86 25.47
CA PRO A 57 1.59 -17.55 25.43
C PRO A 57 1.84 -16.37 24.48
N SER A 58 2.72 -15.48 24.91
CA SER A 58 3.24 -14.42 24.07
C SER A 58 4.04 -15.00 22.91
N THR A 59 4.16 -14.25 21.82
CA THR A 59 5.02 -14.62 20.69
C THR A 59 6.45 -14.93 21.15
N LEU A 60 6.93 -14.22 22.16
CA LEU A 60 8.28 -14.41 22.69
C LEU A 60 8.43 -15.72 23.47
N GLU A 61 7.39 -16.15 24.19
CA GLU A 61 7.37 -17.47 24.85
C GLU A 61 7.33 -18.59 23.81
N LEU A 62 6.51 -18.47 22.77
CA LEU A 62 6.46 -19.45 21.68
C LEU A 62 7.82 -19.60 20.96
N LEU A 63 8.52 -18.49 20.73
CA LEU A 63 9.85 -18.49 20.12
C LEU A 63 10.92 -19.12 21.03
N ARG A 64 10.77 -19.01 22.36
CA ARG A 64 11.67 -19.67 23.31
C ARG A 64 11.41 -21.17 23.35
N GLU A 65 10.15 -21.57 23.40
CA GLU A 65 9.75 -22.99 23.36
C GLU A 65 10.25 -23.71 22.10
N ASP A 66 10.20 -23.05 20.94
CA ASP A 66 10.69 -23.60 19.67
C ASP A 66 12.22 -23.73 19.64
N ARG A 67 12.93 -22.77 20.26
CA ARG A 67 14.40 -22.79 20.35
C ARG A 67 14.93 -23.81 21.36
N ASP A 68 14.22 -24.01 22.46
CA ASP A 68 14.65 -24.88 23.56
C ASP A 68 14.24 -26.37 23.32
N ARG A 69 13.59 -26.66 22.18
CA ARG A 69 13.29 -28.00 21.66
C ARG A 69 14.44 -28.56 20.84
#